data_AF-A0A835XFJ2-F1
#
_entry.id   AF-A0A835XFJ2-F1
#
_cell.length_a   1.000
_cell.length_b   1.000
_cell.length_c   1.000
_cell.angle_alpha   90.00
_cell.angle_beta   90.00
_cell.angle_gamma   90.00
#
_symmetry.space_group_name_H-M   'P 1'
#
loop_
_entity.id
_entity.type
_entity.pdbx_description
1 polymer ?
#
loop_
_entity_poly.entity_id
_entity_poly.type
_entity_poly.pdbx_seq_one_letter_code
_entity_poly.pdbx_strand_id
1 'polypeptide(L)'
;MATVQLAPRGLAPLRARVSSRRTVKPVASGGGKIDITKVGLNSIEDPVIQQNLMGRSRYMAKKDWKDASGRKGKGYGVFRFQDKYGANVDGYSPIYTPDQWAETGDSYSLGTKGLLAWGGLVLVLLAVGVNLIISTSQLGA
;
A
#
# COMPACT_ATOMS: atom_id res chain seq x y z
N MET A 1 -50.65 25.60 -56.27
CA MET A 1 -49.84 24.49 -55.74
C MET A 1 -48.92 25.06 -54.67
N ALA A 2 -49.15 24.72 -53.41
CA ALA A 2 -48.35 25.23 -52.29
C ALA A 2 -47.24 24.22 -51.96
N THR A 3 -45.99 24.65 -52.07
CA THR A 3 -44.80 23.85 -51.77
C THR A 3 -44.57 23.85 -50.26
N VAL A 4 -44.66 22.69 -49.61
CA VAL A 4 -44.32 22.52 -48.20
C VAL A 4 -42.82 22.26 -48.09
N GLN A 5 -42.11 23.20 -47.49
CA GLN A 5 -40.66 23.10 -47.26
C GLN A 5 -40.40 22.44 -45.90
N LEU A 6 -39.98 21.18 -45.91
CA LEU A 6 -39.59 20.44 -44.71
C LEU A 6 -38.17 20.85 -44.29
N ALA A 7 -38.06 21.57 -43.17
CA ALA A 7 -36.77 21.86 -42.55
C ALA A 7 -36.20 20.60 -41.86
N PRO A 8 -34.90 20.28 -42.00
CA PRO A 8 -34.30 19.16 -41.30
C PRO A 8 -34.19 19.47 -39.81
N ARG A 9 -34.87 18.68 -38.97
CA ARG A 9 -34.68 18.71 -37.52
C ARG A 9 -33.25 18.29 -37.20
N GLY A 10 -32.41 19.23 -36.78
CA GLY A 10 -31.07 18.95 -36.29
C GLY A 10 -31.10 17.98 -35.10
N LEU A 11 -30.26 16.95 -35.15
CA LEU A 11 -30.02 16.03 -34.03
C LEU A 11 -29.35 16.81 -32.89
N ALA A 12 -29.99 16.86 -31.72
CA ALA A 12 -29.39 17.43 -30.54
C ALA A 12 -28.11 16.67 -30.15
N PRO A 13 -27.00 17.35 -29.80
CA PRO A 13 -25.79 16.65 -29.39
C PRO A 13 -26.03 15.92 -28.06
N LEU A 14 -25.72 14.63 -28.04
CA LEU A 14 -25.72 13.83 -26.81
C LEU A 14 -24.72 14.45 -25.83
N ARG A 15 -25.22 15.04 -24.74
CA ARG A 15 -24.37 15.52 -23.65
C ARG A 15 -23.67 14.32 -23.01
N ALA A 16 -22.34 14.34 -22.97
CA ALA A 16 -21.56 13.36 -22.25
C ALA A 16 -22.01 13.34 -20.78
N ARG A 17 -22.54 12.20 -20.34
CA ARG A 17 -22.85 11.95 -18.94
C ARG A 17 -21.52 11.99 -18.18
N VAL A 18 -21.30 13.07 -17.42
CA VAL A 18 -20.15 13.21 -16.53
C VAL A 18 -20.23 12.05 -15.54
N SER A 19 -19.36 11.07 -15.72
CA SER A 19 -19.20 9.95 -14.79
C SER A 19 -18.89 10.53 -13.41
N SER A 20 -19.78 10.31 -12.43
CA SER A 20 -19.54 10.79 -11.07
C SER A 20 -18.26 10.17 -10.59
N ARG A 21 -17.25 11.00 -10.30
CA ARG A 21 -15.95 10.58 -9.82
C ARG A 21 -16.15 9.71 -8.58
N ARG A 22 -15.96 8.40 -8.69
CA ARG A 22 -16.07 7.46 -7.57
C ARG A 22 -14.97 7.82 -6.57
N THR A 23 -15.33 8.50 -5.49
CA THR A 23 -14.42 8.84 -4.41
C THR A 23 -14.15 7.58 -3.61
N VAL A 24 -13.07 6.88 -3.98
CA VAL A 24 -12.55 5.78 -3.17
C VAL A 24 -11.96 6.40 -1.91
N LYS A 25 -12.59 6.18 -0.76
CA LYS A 25 -12.00 6.55 0.53
C LYS A 25 -10.89 5.54 0.83
N PRO A 26 -9.62 5.96 0.95
CA PRO A 26 -8.56 5.05 1.37
C PRO A 26 -8.88 4.55 2.78
N VAL A 27 -8.94 3.22 2.95
CA VAL A 27 -9.22 2.55 4.23
C VAL A 27 -8.02 2.62 5.17
N ALA A 28 -6.81 2.78 4.61
CA ALA A 28 -5.60 3.06 5.36
C ALA A 28 -5.30 4.57 5.31
N SER A 29 -5.79 5.31 6.31
CA SER A 29 -5.54 6.75 6.48
C SER A 29 -4.69 7.08 7.71
N GLY A 30 -3.95 6.08 8.23
CA GLY A 30 -3.22 6.18 9.49
C GLY A 30 -1.84 6.85 9.42
N GLY A 31 -1.22 6.92 8.23
CA GLY A 31 0.06 7.59 8.06
C GLY A 31 -0.14 9.10 8.03
N GLY A 32 0.35 9.81 9.05
CA GLY A 32 0.40 11.28 9.05
C GLY A 32 1.24 11.84 7.90
N LYS A 33 1.52 13.15 7.89
CA LYS A 33 2.46 13.70 6.90
C LYS A 33 3.84 13.08 7.13
N ILE A 34 4.31 12.31 6.15
CA ILE A 34 5.56 11.54 6.25
C ILE A 34 6.72 12.43 5.81
N ASP A 35 7.67 12.66 6.70
CA ASP A 35 8.94 13.32 6.40
C ASP A 35 9.89 12.31 5.75
N ILE A 36 9.84 12.16 4.42
CA ILE A 36 10.61 11.14 3.68
C ILE A 36 12.13 11.20 3.93
N THR A 37 12.63 12.37 4.36
CA THR A 37 14.04 12.61 4.68
C THR A 37 14.49 11.98 6.00
N LYS A 38 13.54 11.52 6.83
CA LYS A 38 13.82 10.91 8.15
C LYS A 38 13.35 9.47 8.25
N VAL A 39 12.63 8.97 7.26
CA VAL A 39 12.01 7.65 7.28
C VAL A 39 12.54 6.75 6.18
N GLY A 40 12.26 5.45 6.30
CA GLY A 40 12.56 4.44 5.32
C GLY A 40 14.01 4.38 4.85
N LEU A 41 14.26 4.52 3.53
CA LEU A 41 15.62 4.48 2.99
C LEU A 41 16.59 5.47 3.67
N ASN A 42 16.07 6.62 4.14
CA ASN A 42 16.88 7.65 4.81
C ASN A 42 17.17 7.33 6.28
N SER A 43 16.44 6.42 6.92
CA SER A 43 16.68 5.99 8.31
C SER A 43 17.67 4.82 8.42
N ILE A 44 18.15 4.28 7.31
CA ILE A 44 19.15 3.20 7.29
C ILE A 44 20.49 3.71 7.81
N GLU A 45 20.97 3.13 8.92
CA GLU A 45 22.21 3.54 9.60
C GLU A 45 23.46 3.21 8.78
N ASP A 46 23.46 2.07 8.06
CA ASP A 46 24.61 1.67 7.24
C ASP A 46 24.66 2.48 5.93
N PRO A 47 25.66 3.37 5.74
CA PRO A 47 25.75 4.22 4.57
C PRO A 47 25.97 3.44 3.27
N VAL A 48 26.57 2.24 3.35
CA VAL A 48 26.81 1.40 2.17
C VAL A 48 25.50 0.79 1.69
N ILE A 49 24.72 0.22 2.59
CA ILE A 49 23.40 -0.37 2.28
C ILE A 49 22.45 0.71 1.77
N GLN A 50 22.40 1.85 2.47
CA GLN A 50 21.60 2.99 2.05
C GLN A 50 21.96 3.46 0.63
N GLN A 51 23.25 3.65 0.34
CA GLN A 51 23.69 4.10 -0.98
C GLN A 51 23.34 3.09 -2.08
N ASN A 52 23.52 1.79 -1.83
CA ASN A 52 23.16 0.75 -2.79
C ASN A 52 21.66 0.77 -3.12
N LEU A 53 20.79 0.85 -2.10
CA LEU A 53 19.34 0.93 -2.27
C LEU A 53 18.91 2.24 -2.97
N MET A 54 19.64 3.33 -2.75
CA MET A 54 19.42 4.61 -3.43
C MET A 54 19.99 4.67 -4.85
N GLY A 55 20.67 3.62 -5.34
CA GLY A 55 21.36 3.65 -6.63
C GLY A 55 22.50 4.68 -6.67
N ARG A 56 23.12 4.95 -5.52
CA ARG A 56 24.32 5.79 -5.38
C ARG A 56 25.54 4.89 -5.21
N SER A 57 26.69 5.36 -5.67
CA SER A 57 27.96 4.65 -5.45
C SER A 57 28.88 5.49 -4.55
N ARG A 58 29.67 4.82 -3.71
CA ARG A 58 30.72 5.45 -2.88
C ARG A 58 31.76 6.22 -3.70
N TYR A 59 31.85 5.93 -4.99
CA TYR A 59 32.85 6.49 -5.89
C TYR A 59 32.30 7.69 -6.68
N MET A 60 30.98 7.89 -6.68
CA MET A 60 30.33 8.88 -7.54
C MET A 60 30.72 10.33 -7.24
N ALA A 61 31.07 10.60 -5.98
CA ALA A 61 31.55 11.90 -5.52
C ALA A 61 33.04 12.14 -5.83
N LYS A 62 33.77 11.13 -6.32
CA LYS A 62 35.20 11.28 -6.62
C LYS A 62 35.39 12.06 -7.93
N LYS A 63 36.39 12.94 -7.96
CA LYS A 63 36.70 13.85 -9.07
C LYS A 63 36.86 13.13 -10.42
N ASP A 64 37.45 11.94 -10.40
CA ASP A 64 37.78 11.14 -11.59
C ASP A 64 36.78 10.01 -11.84
N TRP A 65 35.61 10.05 -11.18
CA TRP A 65 34.57 9.05 -11.41
C TRP A 65 34.03 9.12 -12.82
N LYS A 66 33.96 7.95 -13.46
CA LYS A 66 33.34 7.78 -14.77
C LYS A 66 31.99 7.11 -14.60
N ASP A 67 31.01 7.57 -15.35
CA ASP A 67 29.71 6.91 -15.44
C ASP A 67 29.81 5.57 -16.19
N ALA A 68 28.70 4.83 -16.25
CA ALA A 68 28.65 3.54 -16.94
C ALA A 68 28.96 3.63 -18.45
N SER A 69 28.92 4.83 -19.04
CA SER A 69 29.29 5.10 -20.43
C SER A 69 30.76 5.52 -20.59
N GLY A 70 31.55 5.53 -19.50
CA GLY A 70 32.96 5.92 -19.51
C GLY A 70 33.20 7.44 -19.57
N ARG A 71 32.15 8.27 -19.51
CA ARG A 71 32.26 9.73 -19.50
C ARG A 71 32.47 10.24 -18.09
N LYS A 72 33.00 11.46 -17.95
CA LYS A 72 33.08 12.12 -16.63
C LYS A 72 31.68 12.14 -16.01
N GLY A 73 31.55 11.42 -14.90
CA GLY A 73 30.27 11.22 -14.27
C GLY A 73 29.80 12.51 -13.57
N LYS A 74 28.49 12.73 -13.59
CA LYS A 74 27.88 13.97 -13.10
C LYS A 74 27.46 13.92 -11.62
N GLY A 75 27.74 12.82 -10.93
CA GLY A 75 27.31 12.64 -9.53
C GLY A 75 25.83 12.30 -9.37
N TYR A 76 25.02 12.40 -10.43
CA TYR A 76 23.65 11.91 -10.42
C TYR A 76 23.70 10.38 -10.48
N GLY A 77 23.28 9.68 -9.41
CA GLY A 77 23.20 8.23 -9.42
C GLY A 77 22.16 7.70 -10.39
N VAL A 78 21.62 6.52 -10.11
CA VAL A 78 20.51 5.96 -10.92
C VAL A 78 19.33 6.95 -11.01
N PHE A 79 19.13 7.77 -9.97
CA PHE A 79 18.03 8.72 -9.87
C PHE A 79 18.52 10.16 -9.72
N ARG A 80 18.18 11.01 -10.69
CA ARG A 80 18.69 12.40 -10.78
C ARG A 80 17.95 13.42 -9.92
N PHE A 81 16.75 13.09 -9.44
CA PHE A 81 15.84 14.03 -8.78
C PHE A 81 15.66 13.76 -7.29
N GLN A 82 16.48 12.88 -6.72
CA GLN A 82 16.41 12.57 -5.30
C GLN A 82 16.49 13.82 -4.43
N ASP A 83 17.44 14.72 -4.72
CA ASP A 83 17.64 15.94 -3.93
C ASP A 83 16.47 16.93 -4.04
N LYS A 84 15.66 16.84 -5.11
CA LYS A 84 14.48 17.70 -5.30
C LYS A 84 13.28 17.22 -4.48
N TYR A 85 13.09 15.90 -4.38
CA TYR A 85 11.90 15.31 -3.76
C TYR A 85 12.18 14.70 -2.38
N GLY A 86 13.45 14.53 -2.01
CA GLY A 86 13.91 13.94 -0.75
C GLY A 86 14.24 12.44 -0.87
N ALA A 87 13.52 11.71 -1.71
CA ALA A 87 13.75 10.29 -1.98
C ALA A 87 13.52 9.93 -3.45
N ASN A 88 13.96 8.72 -3.84
CA ASN A 88 13.69 8.15 -5.16
C ASN A 88 12.24 7.66 -5.25
N VAL A 89 11.75 7.35 -6.45
CA VAL A 89 10.41 6.75 -6.66
C VAL A 89 10.22 5.54 -5.75
N ASP A 90 11.23 4.67 -5.71
CA ASP A 90 11.19 3.47 -4.87
C ASP A 90 11.29 3.79 -3.37
N GLY A 91 11.89 4.92 -2.99
CA GLY A 91 11.97 5.37 -1.59
C GLY A 91 10.63 5.75 -0.97
N TYR A 92 9.59 5.95 -1.80
CA TYR A 92 8.20 6.11 -1.34
C TYR A 92 7.44 4.80 -1.27
N SER A 93 8.05 3.69 -1.69
CA SER A 93 7.38 2.40 -1.64
C SER A 93 7.26 1.93 -0.19
N PRO A 94 6.08 1.42 0.22
CA PRO A 94 5.89 0.89 1.56
C PRO A 94 6.95 -0.12 1.97
N ILE A 95 7.46 -0.96 1.05
CA ILE A 95 8.48 -1.98 1.35
C ILE A 95 9.76 -1.41 2.00
N TYR A 96 10.02 -0.12 1.82
CA TYR A 96 11.18 0.55 2.38
C TYR A 96 10.86 1.53 3.50
N THR A 97 9.59 1.64 3.91
CA THR A 97 9.14 2.52 5.01
C THR A 97 8.36 1.71 6.05
N PRO A 98 8.96 0.66 6.66
CA PRO A 98 8.29 -0.16 7.66
C PRO A 98 7.88 0.64 8.89
N ASP A 99 8.60 1.72 9.18
CA ASP A 99 8.28 2.68 10.24
C ASP A 99 6.95 3.42 10.01
N GLN A 100 6.41 3.39 8.79
CA GLN A 100 5.11 3.96 8.40
C GLN A 100 4.01 2.91 8.27
N TRP A 101 4.32 1.64 8.50
CA TRP A 101 3.31 0.60 8.42
C TRP A 101 2.31 0.76 9.56
N ALA A 102 1.05 0.48 9.27
CA ALA A 102 0.04 0.46 10.31
C ALA A 102 0.42 -0.66 11.30
N GLU A 103 0.32 -0.40 12.61
CA GLU A 103 0.63 -1.41 13.63
C GLU A 103 -0.20 -2.70 13.46
N THR A 104 -1.41 -2.57 12.90
CA THR A 104 -2.31 -3.70 12.59
C THR A 104 -2.13 -4.28 11.17
N GLY A 105 -1.20 -3.74 10.37
CA GLY A 105 -0.99 -4.11 8.97
C GLY A 105 -0.14 -5.35 8.78
N ASP A 106 0.77 -5.62 9.73
CA ASP A 106 1.76 -6.69 9.62
C ASP A 106 1.34 -8.01 10.25
N SER A 107 0.36 -7.98 11.15
CA SER A 107 -0.08 -9.17 11.87
C SER A 107 -1.59 -9.22 12.05
N TYR A 108 -2.18 -10.35 11.66
CA TYR A 108 -3.57 -10.67 11.99
C TYR A 108 -3.63 -11.26 13.40
N SER A 109 -3.81 -10.39 14.39
CA SER A 109 -4.19 -10.79 15.74
C SER A 109 -5.66 -10.43 15.95
N LEU A 110 -6.55 -11.42 16.10
CA LEU A 110 -7.93 -11.15 16.55
C LEU A 110 -7.98 -10.63 18.01
N GLY A 111 -6.82 -10.54 18.68
CA GLY A 111 -6.66 -10.04 20.04
C GLY A 111 -7.44 -10.86 21.07
N THR A 112 -7.61 -10.29 22.26
CA THR A 112 -8.34 -10.93 23.37
C THR A 112 -9.78 -11.27 23.00
N LYS A 113 -10.43 -10.45 22.15
CA LYS A 113 -11.81 -10.71 21.70
C LYS A 113 -11.89 -11.96 20.84
N GLY A 114 -10.93 -12.18 19.94
CA GLY A 114 -10.83 -13.42 19.17
C GLY A 114 -10.56 -14.63 20.03
N LEU A 115 -9.66 -14.50 21.00
CA LEU A 115 -9.35 -15.58 21.93
C LEU A 115 -10.58 -15.99 22.77
N LEU A 116 -11.36 -15.01 23.24
CA LEU A 116 -12.62 -15.26 23.95
C LEU A 116 -13.66 -15.95 23.04
N ALA A 117 -13.78 -15.52 21.79
CA ALA A 117 -14.68 -16.17 20.83
C ALA A 117 -14.27 -17.63 20.57
N TRP A 118 -12.98 -17.90 20.43
CA TRP A 118 -12.46 -19.25 20.25
C TRP A 118 -12.68 -20.13 21.49
N GLY A 119 -12.40 -19.60 22.68
CA GLY A 119 -12.67 -20.27 23.95
C GLY A 119 -14.15 -20.59 24.14
N GLY A 120 -15.03 -19.64 23.81
CA GLY A 120 -16.48 -19.84 23.83
C GLY A 120 -16.93 -20.96 22.89
N LEU A 121 -16.41 -20.97 21.65
CA LEU A 121 -16.70 -22.02 20.68
C LEU A 121 -16.30 -23.42 21.18
N VAL A 122 -15.09 -23.55 21.75
CA VAL A 122 -14.63 -24.83 22.33
C VAL A 122 -15.52 -25.29 23.47
N LEU A 123 -15.91 -24.37 24.36
CA LEU A 123 -16.76 -24.69 25.50
C LEU A 123 -18.16 -25.15 25.08
N VAL A 124 -18.74 -24.52 24.04
CA VAL A 124 -20.01 -24.95 23.45
C VAL A 124 -19.88 -26.34 22.84
N LEU A 125 -18.82 -26.62 22.07
CA LEU A 125 -18.61 -27.95 21.48
C LEU A 125 -18.47 -29.04 22.55
N LEU A 126 -17.76 -28.76 23.64
CA LEU A 126 -17.64 -29.68 24.76
C LEU A 126 -18.98 -29.93 25.45
N ALA A 127 -19.75 -28.87 25.73
CA ALA A 127 -21.06 -29.00 26.36
C ALA A 127 -22.03 -29.83 25.49
N VAL A 128 -22.05 -29.57 24.19
CA VAL A 128 -22.84 -30.35 23.22
C VAL A 128 -22.37 -31.80 23.19
N GLY A 129 -21.05 -32.04 23.12
CA GLY A 129 -20.48 -33.39 23.12
C GLY A 129 -20.84 -34.20 24.36
N VAL A 130 -20.69 -33.61 25.56
CA VAL A 130 -21.09 -34.25 26.83
C VAL A 130 -22.59 -34.54 26.84
N ASN A 131 -23.42 -33.60 26.41
CA ASN A 131 -24.86 -33.79 26.35
C ASN A 131 -25.25 -34.95 25.41
N LEU A 132 -24.60 -35.05 24.24
CA LEU A 132 -24.84 -36.15 23.31
C LEU A 132 -24.44 -37.50 23.92
N ILE A 133 -23.31 -37.57 24.63
CA ILE A 133 -22.87 -38.80 25.30
C ILE A 133 -23.93 -39.22 26.32
N ILE A 134 -24.33 -38.35 27.25
CA ILE A 134 -25.32 -38.70 28.28
C ILE A 134 -26.66 -39.11 27.64
N SER A 135 -27.10 -38.38 26.63
CA SER A 135 -28.41 -38.61 25.98
C SER A 135 -28.46 -39.90 25.14
N THR A 136 -27.32 -40.43 24.71
CA THR A 136 -27.26 -41.59 23.79
C THR A 136 -26.53 -42.80 24.38
N SER A 137 -25.89 -42.66 25.55
CA SER A 137 -25.22 -43.75 26.26
C SER A 137 -26.13 -44.38 27.31
N GLN A 138 -25.91 -45.66 27.64
CA GLN A 138 -26.57 -46.34 28.77
C GLN A 138 -26.21 -45.73 30.16
N LEU A 139 -25.31 -44.75 30.21
CA LEU A 139 -24.95 -43.99 31.43
C LEU A 139 -26.08 -43.08 31.94
N GLY A 140 -27.06 -42.75 31.09
CA GLY A 140 -28.24 -41.96 31.47
C GLY A 140 -29.47 -42.79 31.85
N ALA A 141 -29.38 -44.13 31.81
CA ALA A 141 -30.45 -45.07 32.13
C ALA A 141 -30.28 -45.68 33.53
#